data_AF-A0A1T4JVX1-F1
#
_entry.id   AF-A0A1T4JVX1-F1
#
_cell.length_a   1.000
_cell.length_b   1.000
_cell.length_c   1.000
_cell.angle_alpha   90.00
_cell.angle_beta   90.00
_cell.angle_gamma   90.00
#
_symmetry.space_group_name_H-M   'P 1'
#
loop_
_entity.id
_entity.type
_entity.pdbx_description
1 polymer ?
#
loop_
_entity_poly.entity_id
_entity_poly.type
_entity_poly.pdbx_seq_one_letter_code
_entity_poly.pdbx_strand_id
1 'polypeptide(L)'
;MEITTIQGSTASMYQQPKSVDQVQQPQPEQQPIVAREAEIGSSAALQAYKQQGLERSAVGDTVQIKSTVTLKNLDTVKAIEQMHARLNDLVKGVRQTNEELNRAVDQVSQMQGSLMTIVKNYPPYPIESMERRDLLMSYMSLRKEIENLMVPAPPQPVYDKVKSMWAAMFAQNGQIQASAVPPLENGSSDKQVQATSDLLGRTIQQLSDLSTDVTQALVQS
;
A
#
# COMPACT_ATOMS: atom_id res chain seq x y z
N MET A 1 -40.16 38.37 36.40
CA MET A 1 -39.66 39.71 36.07
C MET A 1 -38.70 39.54 34.91
N GLU A 2 -39.08 40.14 33.79
CA GLU A 2 -38.32 40.27 32.54
C GLU A 2 -37.03 41.09 32.76
N ILE A 3 -36.07 41.00 31.83
CA ILE A 3 -35.33 42.04 31.02
C ILE A 3 -34.04 41.33 30.50
N THR A 4 -33.92 40.80 29.28
CA THR A 4 -33.71 41.41 27.93
C THR A 4 -32.23 41.75 27.57
N THR A 5 -31.79 41.16 26.45
CA THR A 5 -30.73 41.54 25.47
C THR A 5 -29.25 41.28 25.77
N ILE A 6 -28.64 40.39 24.96
CA ILE A 6 -27.58 40.77 24.00
C ILE A 6 -27.60 39.85 22.77
N GLN A 7 -27.27 40.50 21.66
CA GLN A 7 -27.49 40.19 20.26
C GLN A 7 -26.17 39.71 19.65
N GLY A 8 -26.21 38.67 18.81
CA GLY A 8 -24.99 38.16 18.16
C GLY A 8 -25.27 36.95 17.26
N SER A 9 -25.71 37.25 16.05
CA SER A 9 -25.90 36.40 14.86
C SER A 9 -24.85 35.28 14.72
N THR A 10 -25.20 34.03 14.41
CA THR A 10 -25.52 33.57 13.05
C THR A 10 -26.16 32.17 13.11
N ALA A 11 -27.28 32.00 12.43
CA ALA A 11 -27.94 30.71 12.22
C ALA A 11 -27.69 30.22 10.79
N SER A 12 -27.17 28.99 10.71
CA SER A 12 -27.66 27.84 9.95
C SER A 12 -27.94 27.90 8.43
N MET A 13 -27.55 26.77 7.82
CA MET A 13 -28.31 25.93 6.88
C MET A 13 -27.96 25.94 5.38
N TYR A 14 -27.36 24.81 4.97
CA TYR A 14 -27.68 23.93 3.82
C TYR A 14 -28.19 24.54 2.49
N GLN A 15 -27.51 24.21 1.38
CA GLN A 15 -28.03 23.39 0.25
C GLN A 15 -27.03 23.27 -0.93
N GLN A 16 -26.84 22.04 -1.45
CA GLN A 16 -26.33 21.67 -2.79
C GLN A 16 -27.35 22.07 -3.91
N PRO A 17 -27.18 21.87 -5.26
CA PRO A 17 -26.18 21.13 -6.08
C PRO A 17 -25.74 21.78 -7.45
N LYS A 18 -24.85 21.08 -8.19
CA LYS A 18 -24.61 20.95 -9.67
C LYS A 18 -24.95 22.08 -10.66
N SER A 19 -23.98 22.42 -11.53
CA SER A 19 -24.05 22.23 -13.01
C SER A 19 -22.75 22.64 -13.73
N VAL A 20 -22.38 21.87 -14.75
CA VAL A 20 -21.26 22.06 -15.70
C VAL A 20 -21.84 22.46 -17.05
N ASP A 21 -21.32 23.49 -17.71
CA ASP A 21 -21.39 23.71 -19.17
C ASP A 21 -20.38 24.81 -19.59
N GLN A 22 -19.40 24.46 -20.45
CA GLN A 22 -19.25 24.79 -21.89
C GLN A 22 -18.59 26.15 -22.21
N VAL A 23 -17.35 26.15 -22.73
CA VAL A 23 -16.91 26.30 -24.16
C VAL A 23 -16.77 27.76 -24.63
N GLN A 24 -15.54 28.20 -24.95
CA GLN A 24 -15.23 28.98 -26.17
C GLN A 24 -13.69 29.13 -26.39
N GLN A 25 -13.22 28.71 -27.58
CA GLN A 25 -11.97 29.08 -28.27
C GLN A 25 -12.24 30.29 -29.20
N PRO A 26 -11.31 30.79 -30.06
CA PRO A 26 -9.89 31.18 -29.92
C PRO A 26 -9.59 32.56 -30.59
N GLN A 27 -8.35 33.09 -30.54
CA GLN A 27 -7.91 34.11 -31.52
C GLN A 27 -6.40 34.02 -31.90
N PRO A 28 -6.01 34.34 -33.17
CA PRO A 28 -4.68 34.07 -33.74
C PRO A 28 -3.91 35.33 -34.22
N GLU A 29 -2.57 35.28 -34.24
CA GLU A 29 -1.66 36.19 -34.98
C GLU A 29 -0.31 35.43 -35.16
N GLN A 30 0.44 35.41 -36.27
CA GLN A 30 0.51 36.09 -37.58
C GLN A 30 1.33 35.21 -38.57
N GLN A 31 1.09 35.36 -39.88
CA GLN A 31 1.73 34.66 -41.02
C GLN A 31 3.02 35.40 -41.53
N PRO A 32 3.78 34.97 -42.58
CA PRO A 32 3.29 35.13 -43.97
C PRO A 32 3.84 34.15 -45.08
N ILE A 33 3.01 33.96 -46.13
CA ILE A 33 3.25 33.73 -47.58
C ILE A 33 4.14 32.57 -48.09
N VAL A 34 3.53 31.57 -48.75
CA VAL A 34 3.65 31.40 -50.21
C VAL A 34 2.43 30.68 -50.76
N ALA A 35 1.90 31.26 -51.82
CA ALA A 35 0.65 30.93 -52.45
C ALA A 35 0.83 29.80 -53.48
N ARG A 36 -0.16 28.91 -53.52
CA ARG A 36 -0.97 28.67 -54.74
C ARG A 36 -0.25 28.04 -55.94
N GLU A 37 -0.14 26.70 -55.95
CA GLU A 37 0.06 25.96 -57.21
C GLU A 37 -0.37 24.47 -57.23
N ALA A 38 -1.01 23.91 -56.19
CA ALA A 38 -1.19 22.46 -56.11
C ALA A 38 -2.60 21.90 -56.40
N GLU A 39 -3.60 22.72 -56.77
CA GLU A 39 -4.99 22.22 -56.90
C GLU A 39 -5.44 21.80 -58.31
N ILE A 40 -4.56 21.79 -59.31
CA ILE A 40 -4.91 21.31 -60.68
C ILE A 40 -4.35 19.88 -60.95
N GLY A 41 -3.58 19.29 -60.02
CA GLY A 41 -3.02 17.93 -60.19
C GLY A 41 -3.92 16.78 -59.73
N SER A 42 -4.90 17.04 -58.87
CA SER A 42 -5.56 15.98 -58.07
C SER A 42 -6.65 15.19 -58.80
N SER A 43 -7.05 15.55 -60.02
CA SER A 43 -8.05 14.77 -60.79
C SER A 43 -7.46 13.87 -61.88
N ALA A 44 -6.29 14.20 -62.45
CA ALA A 44 -5.66 13.37 -63.48
C ALA A 44 -4.91 12.17 -62.87
N ALA A 45 -4.24 12.37 -61.72
CA ALA A 45 -3.49 11.31 -61.05
C ALA A 45 -4.40 10.20 -60.48
N LEU A 46 -5.60 10.55 -60.00
CA LEU A 46 -6.57 9.60 -59.46
C LEU A 46 -7.25 8.75 -60.55
N GLN A 47 -7.38 9.26 -61.78
CA GLN A 47 -7.90 8.48 -62.91
C GLN A 47 -6.85 7.53 -63.50
N ALA A 48 -5.56 7.91 -63.47
CA ALA A 48 -4.46 7.03 -63.88
C ALA A 48 -4.32 5.78 -62.99
N TYR A 49 -4.58 5.92 -61.68
CA TYR A 49 -4.60 4.78 -60.75
C TYR A 49 -5.76 3.81 -60.98
N LYS A 50 -6.91 4.29 -61.47
CA LYS A 50 -8.09 3.44 -61.70
C LYS A 50 -7.98 2.58 -62.97
N GLN A 51 -7.14 2.98 -63.93
CA GLN A 51 -6.92 2.24 -65.18
C GLN A 51 -5.72 1.28 -65.16
N GLN A 52 -4.91 1.25 -64.10
CA GLN A 52 -3.83 0.25 -63.93
C GLN A 52 -4.27 -1.02 -63.17
N GLY A 53 -5.57 -1.24 -63.00
CA GLY A 53 -6.13 -2.39 -62.26
C GLY A 53 -6.39 -3.66 -63.09
N LEU A 54 -6.07 -3.68 -64.38
CA LEU A 54 -6.20 -4.84 -65.25
C LEU A 54 -4.91 -5.00 -66.04
N GLU A 55 -4.36 -6.22 -66.05
CA GLU A 55 -3.11 -6.60 -66.74
C GLU A 55 -1.80 -6.24 -66.01
N ARG A 56 -1.49 -7.01 -64.96
CA ARG A 56 -0.22 -7.74 -64.84
C ARG A 56 -0.27 -8.57 -63.55
N SER A 57 -0.60 -9.84 -63.71
CA SER A 57 -0.25 -10.89 -62.76
C SER A 57 1.28 -10.97 -62.66
N ALA A 58 1.87 -10.06 -61.90
CA ALA A 58 3.17 -10.33 -61.30
C ALA A 58 2.90 -11.43 -60.28
N VAL A 59 3.42 -12.63 -60.57
CA VAL A 59 3.60 -13.69 -59.60
C VAL A 59 4.48 -13.11 -58.50
N GLY A 60 3.87 -12.47 -57.51
CA GLY A 60 4.52 -12.08 -56.29
C GLY A 60 4.83 -13.37 -55.56
N ASP A 61 6.10 -13.76 -55.56
CA ASP A 61 6.61 -14.83 -54.71
C ASP A 61 6.36 -14.42 -53.25
N THR A 62 5.17 -14.78 -52.77
CA THR A 62 4.74 -14.50 -51.41
C THR A 62 5.29 -15.64 -50.58
N VAL A 63 6.48 -15.44 -50.03
CA VAL A 63 7.02 -16.33 -49.01
C VAL A 63 6.10 -16.22 -47.80
N GLN A 64 5.11 -17.11 -47.68
CA GLN A 64 4.41 -17.33 -46.43
C GLN A 64 5.42 -17.90 -45.44
N ILE A 65 6.14 -17.02 -44.74
CA ILE A 65 6.91 -17.42 -43.58
C ILE A 65 5.88 -17.79 -42.51
N LYS A 66 5.42 -19.05 -42.52
CA LYS A 66 4.80 -19.70 -41.36
C LYS A 66 5.90 -19.89 -40.32
N SER A 67 6.48 -18.80 -39.84
CA SER A 67 7.54 -18.86 -38.84
C SER A 67 6.86 -19.10 -37.51
N THR A 68 6.76 -20.38 -37.15
CA THR A 68 6.52 -20.79 -35.76
C THR A 68 7.46 -20.07 -34.79
N VAL A 69 8.63 -19.62 -35.28
CA VAL A 69 9.62 -18.82 -34.53
C VAL A 69 9.11 -17.43 -34.14
N THR A 70 8.42 -16.69 -35.03
CA THR A 70 7.95 -15.32 -34.71
C THR A 70 6.82 -15.31 -33.69
N LEU A 71 5.91 -16.30 -33.75
CA LEU A 71 4.85 -16.49 -32.75
C LEU A 71 5.42 -16.91 -31.39
N LYS A 72 6.38 -17.85 -31.39
CA LYS A 72 7.12 -18.26 -30.16
C LYS A 72 7.86 -17.09 -29.51
N ASN A 73 8.41 -16.17 -30.29
CA ASN A 73 9.07 -14.98 -29.76
C ASN A 73 8.09 -14.03 -29.05
N LEU A 74 6.89 -13.82 -29.62
CA LEU A 74 5.86 -13.00 -28.98
C LEU A 74 5.33 -13.63 -27.68
N ASP A 75 5.08 -14.94 -27.69
CA ASP A 75 4.65 -15.70 -26.50
C ASP A 75 5.72 -15.67 -25.40
N THR A 76 7.00 -15.73 -25.79
CA THR A 76 8.13 -15.62 -24.86
C THR A 76 8.22 -14.24 -24.24
N VAL A 77 8.08 -13.16 -25.02
CA VAL A 77 8.07 -11.78 -24.51
C VAL A 77 6.90 -11.58 -23.54
N LYS A 78 5.70 -12.06 -23.90
CA LYS A 78 4.52 -12.00 -23.03
C LYS A 78 4.73 -12.78 -21.72
N ALA A 79 5.37 -13.94 -21.78
CA ALA A 79 5.71 -14.71 -20.59
C ALA A 79 6.71 -13.98 -19.68
N ILE A 80 7.72 -13.32 -20.26
CA ILE A 80 8.69 -12.50 -19.50
C ILE A 80 8.01 -11.29 -18.86
N GLU A 81 7.12 -10.60 -19.58
CA GLU A 81 6.34 -9.48 -19.03
C GLU A 81 5.46 -9.94 -17.85
N GLN A 82 4.79 -11.08 -17.99
CA GLN A 82 4.01 -11.68 -16.91
C GLN A 82 4.89 -12.07 -15.71
N MET A 83 6.10 -12.58 -15.96
CA MET A 83 7.06 -12.90 -14.90
C MET A 83 7.49 -11.63 -14.14
N HIS A 84 7.83 -10.55 -14.84
CA HIS A 84 8.19 -9.28 -14.21
C HIS A 84 7.03 -8.69 -13.41
N ALA A 85 5.80 -8.74 -13.94
CA ALA A 85 4.62 -8.30 -13.20
C ALA A 85 4.45 -9.09 -11.89
N ARG A 86 4.56 -10.42 -11.95
CA ARG A 86 4.47 -11.29 -10.76
C ARG A 86 5.57 -11.01 -9.74
N LEU A 87 6.81 -10.83 -10.18
CA LEU A 87 7.93 -10.51 -9.29
C LEU A 87 7.73 -9.15 -8.61
N ASN A 88 7.26 -8.15 -9.36
CA ASN A 88 6.96 -6.84 -8.79
C ASN A 88 5.83 -6.90 -7.75
N ASP A 89 4.77 -7.66 -8.03
CA ASP A 89 3.66 -7.83 -7.09
C ASP A 89 4.11 -8.60 -5.84
N LEU A 90 4.96 -9.61 -6.01
CA LEU A 90 5.57 -10.36 -4.91
C LEU A 90 6.39 -9.42 -4.01
N VAL A 91 7.31 -8.64 -4.59
CA VAL A 91 8.16 -7.70 -3.85
C VAL A 91 7.32 -6.63 -3.15
N LYS A 92 6.27 -6.10 -3.78
CA LYS A 92 5.35 -5.14 -3.17
C LYS A 92 4.61 -5.76 -1.97
N GLY A 93 4.08 -6.97 -2.13
CA GLY A 93 3.36 -7.66 -1.05
C GLY A 93 4.26 -7.97 0.15
N VAL A 94 5.49 -8.41 -0.11
CA VAL A 94 6.50 -8.62 0.94
C VAL A 94 6.88 -7.31 1.63
N ARG A 95 7.10 -6.23 0.85
CA ARG A 95 7.40 -4.92 1.43
C ARG A 95 6.27 -4.43 2.33
N GLN A 96 5.02 -4.53 1.89
CA GLN A 96 3.86 -4.14 2.68
C GLN A 96 3.76 -4.94 3.98
N THR A 97 4.01 -6.26 3.91
CA THR A 97 4.06 -7.11 5.10
C THR A 97 5.14 -6.63 6.08
N ASN A 98 6.36 -6.38 5.59
CA ASN A 98 7.46 -5.93 6.43
C ASN A 98 7.26 -4.53 7.03
N GLU A 99 6.64 -3.61 6.29
CA GLU A 99 6.30 -2.27 6.80
C GLU A 99 5.37 -2.37 8.01
N GLU A 100 4.32 -3.19 7.92
CA GLU A 100 3.39 -3.39 9.04
C GLU A 100 3.99 -4.23 10.17
N LEU A 101 4.88 -5.20 9.88
CA LEU A 101 5.67 -5.90 10.91
C LEU A 101 6.58 -4.94 11.68
N ASN A 102 7.26 -4.03 11.00
CA ASN A 102 8.12 -3.04 11.65
C ASN A 102 7.29 -2.07 12.50
N ARG A 103 6.12 -1.66 12.01
CA ARG A 103 5.18 -0.86 12.80
C ARG A 103 4.71 -1.57 14.06
N ALA A 104 4.43 -2.87 13.96
CA ALA A 104 4.11 -3.70 15.12
C ALA A 104 5.29 -3.75 16.12
N VAL A 105 6.52 -3.95 15.64
CA VAL A 105 7.74 -3.93 16.47
C VAL A 105 7.86 -2.60 17.21
N ASP A 106 7.69 -1.47 16.52
CA ASP A 106 7.80 -0.14 17.11
C ASP A 106 6.75 0.08 18.22
N GLN A 107 5.50 -0.29 17.96
CA GLN A 107 4.43 -0.18 18.95
C GLN A 107 4.68 -1.06 20.19
N VAL A 108 5.04 -2.33 20.00
CA VAL A 108 5.36 -3.24 21.12
C VAL A 108 6.60 -2.76 21.89
N SER A 109 7.58 -2.16 21.20
CA SER A 109 8.76 -1.56 21.82
C SER A 109 8.41 -0.35 22.69
N GLN A 110 7.50 0.52 22.23
CA GLN A 110 6.99 1.63 23.05
C GLN A 110 6.25 1.12 24.29
N MET A 111 5.42 0.08 24.12
CA MET A 111 4.73 -0.57 25.25
C MET A 111 5.71 -1.11 26.28
N GLN A 112 6.75 -1.82 25.82
CA GLN A 112 7.80 -2.33 26.70
C GLN A 112 8.54 -1.17 27.39
N GLY A 113 8.84 -0.09 26.67
CA GLY A 113 9.47 1.11 27.21
C GLY A 113 8.70 1.69 28.39
N SER A 114 7.37 1.86 28.26
CA SER A 114 6.52 2.36 29.34
C SER A 114 6.58 1.46 30.59
N LEU A 115 6.54 0.14 30.42
CA LEU A 115 6.63 -0.80 31.54
C LEU A 115 8.04 -0.85 32.14
N MET A 116 9.07 -0.74 31.31
CA MET A 116 10.46 -0.78 31.75
C MET A 116 10.82 0.44 32.61
N THR A 117 10.21 1.59 32.36
CA THR A 117 10.31 2.77 33.23
C THR A 117 9.80 2.49 34.64
N ILE A 118 8.66 1.78 34.77
CA ILE A 118 8.13 1.36 36.08
C ILE A 118 9.10 0.41 36.77
N VAL A 119 9.56 -0.61 36.04
CA VAL A 119 10.46 -1.67 36.54
C VAL A 119 11.79 -1.12 37.05
N LYS A 120 12.40 -0.20 36.30
CA LYS A 120 13.76 0.30 36.58
C LYS A 120 13.80 1.45 37.59
N ASN A 121 12.65 2.01 37.97
CA ASN A 121 12.61 3.13 38.89
C ASN A 121 12.99 2.70 40.32
N TYR A 122 13.84 3.48 40.99
CA TYR A 122 14.22 3.25 42.39
C TYR A 122 14.21 4.57 43.18
N PRO A 123 13.42 4.68 44.27
CA PRO A 123 12.56 3.64 44.85
C PRO A 123 11.37 3.28 43.93
N PRO A 124 10.83 2.05 43.99
CA PRO A 124 9.70 1.64 43.15
C PRO A 124 8.52 2.60 43.28
N TYR A 125 7.80 2.83 42.18
CA TYR A 125 6.59 3.67 42.24
C TYR A 125 5.54 3.04 43.15
N PRO A 126 4.96 3.79 44.10
CA PRO A 126 3.77 3.37 44.81
C PRO A 126 2.66 2.98 43.82
N ILE A 127 1.86 1.98 44.16
CA ILE A 127 0.76 1.51 43.28
C ILE A 127 -0.21 2.66 42.95
N GLU A 128 -0.43 3.56 43.91
CA GLU A 128 -1.34 4.70 43.78
C GLU A 128 -0.68 5.95 43.17
N SER A 129 0.60 5.90 42.79
CA SER A 129 1.29 7.05 42.21
C SER A 129 0.70 7.43 40.86
N MET A 130 0.58 8.74 40.60
CA MET A 130 0.08 9.24 39.32
C MET A 130 1.00 8.83 38.18
N GLU A 131 2.32 8.88 38.39
CA GLU A 131 3.34 8.53 37.39
C GLU A 131 3.21 7.08 36.94
N ARG A 132 2.99 6.15 37.88
CA ARG A 132 2.76 4.74 37.54
C ARG A 132 1.49 4.56 36.74
N ARG A 133 0.41 5.23 37.14
CA ARG A 133 -0.88 5.18 36.44
C ARG A 133 -0.75 5.72 35.03
N ASP A 134 -0.04 6.82 34.82
CA ASP A 134 0.19 7.40 33.49
C ASP A 134 0.95 6.44 32.57
N LEU A 135 1.99 5.77 33.08
CA LEU A 135 2.74 4.76 32.33
C LEU A 135 1.89 3.53 31.98
N LEU A 136 1.06 3.06 32.91
CA LEU A 136 0.11 1.97 32.66
C LEU A 136 -1.00 2.38 31.69
N MET A 137 -1.47 3.63 31.73
CA MET A 137 -2.44 4.17 30.76
C MET A 137 -1.84 4.31 29.36
N SER A 138 -0.58 4.74 29.25
CA SER A 138 0.17 4.73 28.00
C SER A 138 0.25 3.31 27.43
N TYR A 139 0.62 2.34 28.26
CA TYR A 139 0.64 0.92 27.88
C TYR A 139 -0.73 0.43 27.39
N MET A 140 -1.81 0.69 28.14
CA MET A 140 -3.16 0.27 27.76
C MET A 140 -3.66 0.92 26.47
N SER A 141 -3.26 2.16 26.20
CA SER A 141 -3.63 2.88 24.98
C SER A 141 -2.93 2.27 23.77
N LEU A 142 -1.61 2.08 23.85
CA LEU A 142 -0.83 1.39 22.84
C LEU A 142 -1.31 -0.05 22.61
N ARG A 143 -1.73 -0.75 23.68
CA ARG A 143 -2.33 -2.09 23.59
C ARG A 143 -3.58 -2.09 22.71
N LYS A 144 -4.45 -1.10 22.86
CA LYS A 144 -5.65 -0.97 22.01
C LYS A 144 -5.28 -0.66 20.56
N GLU A 145 -4.23 0.13 20.34
CA GLU A 145 -3.75 0.42 18.99
C GLU A 145 -3.20 -0.84 18.31
N ILE A 146 -2.36 -1.63 18.99
CA ILE A 146 -1.77 -2.85 18.42
C ILE A 146 -2.84 -3.94 18.19
N GLU A 147 -3.88 -4.02 19.01
CA GLU A 147 -5.02 -4.93 18.77
C GLU A 147 -5.79 -4.59 17.50
N ASN A 148 -5.78 -3.32 17.09
CA ASN A 148 -6.39 -2.87 15.84
C ASN A 148 -5.44 -2.88 14.64
N LEU A 149 -4.13 -3.09 14.88
CA LEU A 149 -3.14 -3.20 13.81
C LEU A 149 -3.33 -4.52 13.06
N MET A 150 -3.51 -4.44 11.75
CA MET A 150 -3.61 -5.60 10.87
C MET A 150 -2.36 -5.69 10.02
N VAL A 151 -1.62 -6.80 10.15
CA VAL A 151 -0.46 -7.09 9.32
C VAL A 151 -0.93 -8.03 8.19
N PRO A 152 -0.81 -7.64 6.92
CA PRO A 152 -1.17 -8.51 5.82
C PRO A 152 -0.20 -9.70 5.76
N ALA A 153 -0.72 -10.89 5.49
CA ALA A 153 0.14 -12.05 5.29
C ALA A 153 1.02 -11.86 4.05
N PRO A 154 2.28 -12.35 4.08
CA PRO A 154 3.14 -12.28 2.90
C PRO A 154 2.53 -13.06 1.73
N PRO A 155 2.78 -12.65 0.48
CA PRO A 155 2.29 -13.35 -0.69
C PRO A 155 2.94 -14.74 -0.86
N GLN A 156 2.30 -15.62 -1.62
CA GLN A 156 2.92 -16.88 -2.04
C GLN A 156 4.04 -16.62 -3.07
N PRO A 157 5.16 -17.38 -3.06
CA PRO A 157 5.44 -18.56 -2.24
C PRO A 157 6.09 -18.27 -0.87
N VAL A 158 6.28 -16.99 -0.53
CA VAL A 158 6.97 -16.56 0.70
C VAL A 158 6.23 -17.03 1.94
N TYR A 159 4.90 -16.95 1.94
CA TYR A 159 4.06 -17.40 3.05
C TYR A 159 4.31 -18.84 3.47
N ASP A 160 4.46 -19.76 2.51
CA ASP A 160 4.64 -21.18 2.83
C ASP A 160 5.91 -21.44 3.64
N LYS A 161 6.94 -20.59 3.49
CA LYS A 161 8.20 -20.69 4.24
C LYS A 161 8.09 -20.20 5.68
N VAL A 162 7.22 -19.21 5.94
CA VAL A 162 7.07 -18.56 7.26
C VAL A 162 5.76 -18.92 7.97
N LYS A 163 4.96 -19.81 7.39
CA LYS A 163 3.58 -20.13 7.83
C LYS A 163 3.48 -20.50 9.32
N SER A 164 4.44 -21.28 9.83
CA SER A 164 4.44 -21.71 11.24
C SER A 164 4.64 -20.52 12.19
N MET A 165 5.63 -19.67 11.92
CA MET A 165 5.89 -18.46 12.71
C MET A 165 4.77 -17.44 12.58
N TRP A 166 4.22 -17.28 11.37
CA TRP A 166 3.06 -16.43 11.13
C TRP A 166 1.87 -16.85 12.00
N ALA A 167 1.50 -18.14 11.99
CA ALA A 167 0.38 -18.65 12.76
C ALA A 167 0.58 -18.57 14.29
N ALA A 168 1.84 -18.56 14.75
CA ALA A 168 2.15 -18.37 16.16
C ALA A 168 1.95 -16.92 16.63
N MET A 169 2.17 -15.94 15.75
CA MET A 169 2.15 -14.51 16.09
C MET A 169 0.82 -13.83 15.77
N PHE A 170 0.15 -14.28 14.71
CA PHE A 170 -1.04 -13.65 14.15
C PHE A 170 -2.26 -14.56 14.19
N ALA A 171 -3.42 -13.96 14.47
CA ALA A 171 -4.71 -14.58 14.24
C ALA A 171 -5.03 -14.62 12.73
N GLN A 172 -6.07 -15.36 12.35
CA GLN A 172 -6.44 -15.55 10.94
C GLN A 172 -6.78 -14.23 10.21
N ASN A 173 -7.16 -13.20 10.95
CA ASN A 173 -7.46 -11.87 10.43
C ASN A 173 -6.22 -10.96 10.33
N GLY A 174 -5.01 -11.46 10.61
CA GLY A 174 -3.78 -10.66 10.55
C GLY A 174 -3.55 -9.74 11.75
N GLN A 175 -4.37 -9.83 12.79
CA GLN A 175 -4.11 -9.15 14.08
C GLN A 175 -3.12 -9.96 14.91
N ILE A 176 -2.33 -9.27 15.73
CA ILE A 176 -1.46 -9.93 16.71
C ILE A 176 -2.30 -10.71 17.71
N GLN A 177 -1.82 -11.90 18.09
CA GLN A 177 -2.46 -12.71 19.12
C GLN A 177 -2.54 -11.94 20.45
N ALA A 178 -3.71 -11.94 21.09
CA ALA A 178 -3.90 -11.26 22.38
C ALA A 178 -2.94 -11.75 23.48
N SER A 179 -2.46 -12.99 23.38
CA SER A 179 -1.46 -13.56 24.27
C SER A 179 -0.07 -12.94 24.14
N ALA A 180 0.26 -12.33 23.00
CA ALA A 180 1.53 -11.66 22.78
C ALA A 180 1.59 -10.27 23.46
N VAL A 181 0.42 -9.72 23.81
CA VAL A 181 0.25 -8.41 24.45
C VAL A 181 -0.80 -8.49 25.57
N PRO A 182 -0.43 -9.03 26.75
CA PRO A 182 -1.38 -9.26 27.84
C PRO A 182 -2.03 -7.98 28.36
N PRO A 183 -3.28 -8.01 28.84
CA PRO A 183 -3.86 -6.85 29.51
C PRO A 183 -3.17 -6.59 30.86
N LEU A 184 -2.99 -5.32 31.19
CA LEU A 184 -2.61 -4.84 32.51
C LEU A 184 -3.63 -3.81 33.00
N GLU A 185 -3.81 -3.75 34.31
CA GLU A 185 -4.67 -2.77 34.99
C GLU A 185 -3.85 -1.84 35.89
N ASN A 186 -4.43 -0.72 36.33
CA ASN A 186 -3.76 0.25 37.21
C ASN A 186 -3.27 -0.38 38.54
N GLY A 187 -3.95 -1.42 39.03
CA GLY A 187 -3.57 -2.16 40.23
C GLY A 187 -2.55 -3.28 40.01
N SER A 188 -1.98 -3.41 38.81
CA SER A 188 -1.04 -4.49 38.50
C SER A 188 0.22 -4.40 39.37
N SER A 189 0.57 -5.53 39.99
CA SER A 189 1.77 -5.66 40.82
C SER A 189 3.06 -5.51 40.00
N ASP A 190 4.16 -5.14 40.64
CA ASP A 190 5.47 -5.03 40.00
C ASP A 190 5.90 -6.33 39.30
N LYS A 191 5.54 -7.48 39.88
CA LYS A 191 5.81 -8.78 39.27
C LYS A 191 5.05 -8.98 37.96
N GLN A 192 3.79 -8.54 37.89
CA GLN A 192 2.99 -8.62 36.66
C GLN A 192 3.52 -7.65 35.60
N VAL A 193 3.90 -6.43 36.00
CA VAL A 193 4.51 -5.43 35.11
C VAL A 193 5.83 -5.96 34.54
N GLN A 194 6.69 -6.53 35.38
CA GLN A 194 7.94 -7.16 34.97
C GLN A 194 7.70 -8.31 33.98
N ALA A 195 6.86 -9.28 34.35
CA ALA A 195 6.58 -10.45 33.52
C ALA A 195 6.01 -10.05 32.15
N THR A 196 5.19 -9.00 32.11
CA THR A 196 4.64 -8.46 30.87
C THR A 196 5.73 -7.77 30.05
N SER A 197 6.59 -6.96 30.67
CA SER A 197 7.74 -6.33 30.01
C SER A 197 8.68 -7.36 29.36
N ASP A 198 8.95 -8.47 30.05
CA ASP A 198 9.79 -9.57 29.53
C ASP A 198 9.11 -10.33 28.39
N LEU A 199 7.78 -10.50 28.45
CA LEU A 199 7.03 -11.07 27.35
C LEU A 199 7.04 -10.16 26.12
N LEU A 200 6.83 -8.86 26.27
CA LEU A 200 6.90 -7.90 25.15
C LEU A 200 8.28 -7.92 24.50
N GLY A 201 9.35 -8.04 25.28
CA GLY A 201 10.71 -8.22 24.76
C GLY A 201 10.85 -9.44 23.86
N ARG A 202 10.22 -10.57 24.23
CA ARG A 202 10.16 -11.76 23.38
C ARG A 202 9.31 -11.56 22.14
N THR A 203 8.15 -10.90 22.27
CA THR A 203 7.28 -10.55 21.14
C THR A 203 8.01 -9.69 20.11
N ILE A 204 8.77 -8.68 20.55
CA ILE A 204 9.62 -7.81 19.70
C ILE A 204 10.62 -8.65 18.91
N GLN A 205 11.32 -9.56 19.58
CA GLN A 205 12.30 -10.43 18.93
C GLN A 205 11.62 -11.34 17.89
N GLN A 206 10.50 -11.98 18.24
CA GLN A 206 9.77 -12.84 17.32
C GLN A 206 9.24 -12.11 16.07
N LEU A 207 8.76 -10.87 16.23
CA LEU A 207 8.33 -10.04 15.10
C LEU A 207 9.52 -9.64 14.20
N SER A 208 10.67 -9.32 14.81
CA SER A 208 11.90 -8.96 14.08
C SER A 208 12.48 -10.16 13.32
N ASP A 209 12.49 -11.33 13.94
CA ASP A 209 12.90 -12.59 13.33
C ASP A 209 11.98 -12.93 12.15
N LEU A 210 10.66 -12.79 12.33
CA LEU A 210 9.69 -13.00 11.25
C LEU A 210 9.90 -12.04 10.07
N SER A 211 10.16 -10.76 10.33
CA SER A 211 10.47 -9.77 9.28
C SER A 211 11.74 -10.14 8.50
N THR A 212 12.74 -10.65 9.20
CA THR A 212 13.99 -11.16 8.62
C THR A 212 13.73 -12.40 7.76
N ASP A 213 12.96 -13.36 8.27
CA ASP A 213 12.62 -14.60 7.58
C ASP A 213 11.75 -14.37 6.35
N VAL A 214 10.80 -13.43 6.41
CA VAL A 214 10.00 -12.99 5.25
C VAL A 214 10.90 -12.42 4.16
N THR A 215 11.87 -11.59 4.54
CA THR A 215 12.83 -11.01 3.60
C THR A 215 13.76 -12.06 3.00
N GLN A 216 14.25 -12.99 3.83
CA GLN A 216 15.10 -14.10 3.39
C GLN A 216 14.34 -15.07 2.48
N ALA A 217 13.08 -15.35 2.78
CA ALA A 217 12.21 -16.21 2.01
C ALA A 217 11.97 -15.68 0.59
N LEU A 218 11.86 -14.35 0.42
CA LEU A 218 11.79 -13.65 -0.87
C LEU A 218 13.05 -13.82 -1.71
N VAL A 219 14.23 -13.75 -1.09
CA VAL A 219 15.52 -13.91 -1.80
C VAL A 219 15.70 -15.35 -2.30
N GLN A 220 15.08 -16.31 -1.60
CA GLN A 220 15.16 -17.74 -1.91
C GLN A 220 13.98 -18.27 -2.74
N SER A 221 13.04 -17.41 -3.14
CA SER A 221 11.86 -17.77 -3.95
C SER A 221 12.06 -17.39 -5.40
#